data_AF-A0A9E5C4G8-F1
#
_entry.id   AF-A0A9E5C4G8-F1
#
_cell.length_a   1.000
_cell.length_b   1.000
_cell.length_c   1.000
_cell.angle_alpha   90.00
_cell.angle_beta   90.00
_cell.angle_gamma   90.00
#
_symmetry.space_group_name_H-M   'P 1'
#
loop_
_entity.id
_entity.type
_entity.pdbx_description
1 polymer ?
#
loop_
_entity_poly.entity_id
_entity_poly.type
_entity_poly.pdbx_seq_one_letter_code
_entity_poly.pdbx_strand_id
1 'polypeptide(L)'
;MRRTGQRRRLFLIGGVLFIGSQVLHIPFNLVVLNPILEPLGIAEGDLGVGLLTWALLLGLSAGLFEEIARGLSLRYWLKDARSWNSALLYGAGWGGAEAILLGVAVLFFLIQALLY
;
A
#
# COMPACT_ATOMS: atom_id res chain seq x y z
N MET A 1 -23.64 15.68 -13.04
CA MET A 1 -23.44 15.00 -11.73
C MET A 1 -23.25 16.04 -10.64
N ARG A 2 -23.87 15.88 -9.46
CA ARG A 2 -23.70 16.82 -8.33
C ARG A 2 -22.24 16.83 -7.87
N ARG A 3 -21.68 18.01 -7.56
CA ARG A 3 -20.27 18.24 -7.16
C ARG A 3 -19.79 17.32 -6.02
N THR A 4 -20.70 16.86 -5.17
CA THR A 4 -20.46 15.93 -4.05
C THR A 4 -20.23 14.48 -4.48
N GLY A 5 -20.90 14.01 -5.54
CA GLY A 5 -20.74 12.64 -6.05
C GLY A 5 -19.34 12.40 -6.64
N GLN A 6 -18.78 13.40 -7.31
CA GLN A 6 -17.44 13.34 -7.87
C GLN A 6 -16.36 13.28 -6.78
N ARG A 7 -16.54 14.00 -5.66
CA ARG A 7 -15.61 13.98 -4.53
C ARG A 7 -15.55 12.62 -3.84
N ARG A 8 -16.72 12.02 -3.56
CA ARG A 8 -16.82 10.67 -2.97
C ARG A 8 -16.17 9.62 -3.88
N ARG A 9 -16.41 9.73 -5.20
CA ARG A 9 -15.79 8.85 -6.19
C ARG A 9 -14.26 8.89 -6.14
N LEU A 10 -13.65 10.08 -6.07
CA LEU A 10 -12.19 10.21 -6.00
C LEU A 10 -11.59 9.55 -4.75
N PHE A 11 -12.21 9.81 -3.60
CA PHE A 11 -11.80 9.23 -2.32
C PHE A 11 -11.91 7.70 -2.33
N LEU A 12 -13.06 7.17 -2.76
CA LEU A 12 -13.28 5.71 -2.79
C LEU A 12 -12.36 5.01 -3.79
N ILE A 13 -12.13 5.60 -4.96
CA ILE A 13 -11.20 5.04 -5.96
C ILE A 13 -9.78 4.99 -5.38
N GLY A 14 -9.33 6.03 -4.67
CA GLY A 14 -8.03 6.03 -3.99
C GLY A 14 -7.88 4.88 -3.01
N GLY A 15 -8.85 4.70 -2.12
CA GLY A 15 -8.80 3.62 -1.13
C GLY A 15 -8.89 2.23 -1.73
N VAL A 16 -9.76 2.01 -2.72
CA VAL A 16 -9.90 0.71 -3.40
C VAL A 16 -8.62 0.34 -4.15
N LEU A 17 -7.94 1.31 -4.75
CA LEU A 17 -6.71 1.04 -5.48
C LEU A 17 -5.52 0.75 -4.59
N PHE A 18 -5.43 1.38 -3.42
CA PHE A 18 -4.46 0.99 -2.41
C PHE A 18 -4.67 -0.48 -2.02
N ILE A 19 -5.90 -0.88 -1.68
CA ILE A 19 -6.21 -2.28 -1.35
C ILE A 19 -5.87 -3.20 -2.53
N GLY A 20 -6.24 -2.78 -3.74
CA GLY A 20 -5.95 -3.51 -4.98
C GLY A 20 -4.46 -3.70 -5.26
N SER A 21 -3.60 -2.72 -4.95
CA SER A 21 -2.15 -2.90 -5.08
C SER A 21 -1.62 -3.92 -4.09
N GLN A 22 -2.17 -3.95 -2.86
CA GLN A 22 -1.78 -4.94 -1.85
C GLN A 22 -2.13 -6.39 -2.24
N VAL A 23 -3.22 -6.60 -2.98
CA VAL A 23 -3.63 -7.93 -3.47
C VAL A 23 -2.57 -8.60 -4.35
N LEU A 24 -1.78 -7.81 -5.10
CA LEU A 24 -0.68 -8.34 -5.91
C LEU A 24 0.67 -8.23 -5.21
N HIS A 25 0.90 -7.15 -4.47
CA HIS A 25 2.14 -6.89 -3.74
C HIS A 25 2.43 -7.96 -2.68
N ILE A 26 1.45 -8.31 -1.83
CA ILE A 26 1.66 -9.27 -0.74
C ILE A 26 2.02 -10.66 -1.30
N PRO A 27 1.27 -11.25 -2.25
CA PRO A 27 1.67 -12.51 -2.87
C PRO A 27 3.03 -12.43 -3.56
N PHE A 28 3.33 -11.33 -4.26
CA PHE A 28 4.64 -11.15 -4.89
C PHE A 28 5.78 -11.24 -3.86
N ASN A 29 5.65 -10.58 -2.71
CA ASN A 29 6.67 -10.67 -1.68
C ASN A 29 6.81 -12.10 -1.15
N LEU A 30 5.69 -12.80 -0.92
CA LEU A 30 5.68 -14.16 -0.39
C LEU A 30 6.27 -15.20 -1.35
N VAL A 31 5.99 -15.10 -2.65
CA VAL A 31 6.31 -16.15 -3.63
C VAL A 31 7.50 -15.82 -4.53
N VAL A 32 7.90 -14.56 -4.59
CA VAL A 32 9.01 -14.10 -5.44
C VAL A 32 10.10 -13.46 -4.61
N LEU A 33 9.81 -12.36 -3.90
CA LEU A 33 10.85 -11.57 -3.26
C LEU A 33 11.52 -12.31 -2.09
N ASN A 34 10.75 -12.76 -1.10
CA ASN A 34 11.30 -13.44 0.07
C ASN A 34 12.08 -14.71 -0.29
N PRO A 35 11.60 -15.60 -1.18
CA PRO A 35 12.37 -16.77 -1.61
C PRO A 35 13.71 -16.45 -2.30
N ILE A 36 13.85 -15.24 -2.87
CA ILE A 36 15.12 -14.77 -3.45
C ILE A 36 16.05 -14.22 -2.35
N LEU A 37 15.49 -13.53 -1.35
CA LEU A 37 16.26 -12.85 -0.32
C LEU A 37 16.72 -13.79 0.81
N GLU A 38 15.91 -14.77 1.20
CA GLU A 38 16.20 -15.68 2.30
C GLU A 38 17.52 -16.46 2.12
N PRO A 39 17.83 -17.07 0.95
CA PRO A 39 19.10 -17.76 0.74
C PRO A 39 20.32 -16.84 0.77
N LEU A 40 20.12 -15.53 0.60
CA LEU A 40 21.16 -14.50 0.69
C LEU A 40 21.38 -14.01 2.13
N GLY A 41 20.66 -14.58 3.10
CA GLY A 41 20.69 -14.16 4.49
C GLY A 41 19.94 -12.85 4.76
N ILE A 42 19.10 -12.39 3.82
CA ILE A 42 18.31 -11.16 3.96
C ILE A 42 16.87 -11.58 4.28
N ALA A 43 16.56 -11.76 5.56
CA ALA A 43 15.29 -12.33 5.99
C ALA A 43 14.68 -11.61 7.19
N GLU A 44 13.40 -11.90 7.44
CA GLU A 44 12.69 -11.45 8.64
C GLU A 44 13.40 -11.95 9.90
N GLY A 45 13.60 -11.07 10.87
CA GLY A 45 14.26 -11.38 12.15
C GLY A 45 15.77 -11.16 12.18
N ASP A 46 16.40 -10.80 11.05
CA ASP A 46 17.79 -10.35 11.07
C ASP A 46 17.92 -8.99 11.78
N LEU A 47 19.12 -8.67 12.27
CA LEU A 47 19.42 -7.43 13.00
C LEU A 47 20.44 -6.56 12.27
N GLY A 48 20.42 -5.26 12.55
CA GLY A 48 21.38 -4.33 11.97
C GLY A 48 21.17 -4.13 10.46
N VAL A 49 22.21 -4.39 9.67
CA VAL A 49 22.20 -4.10 8.22
C VAL A 49 21.20 -4.97 7.47
N GLY A 50 21.05 -6.25 7.83
CA GLY A 50 20.12 -7.14 7.14
C GLY A 50 18.66 -6.73 7.31
N LEU A 51 18.27 -6.29 8.51
CA LEU A 51 16.94 -5.71 8.76
C LEU A 51 16.67 -4.50 7.86
N LEU A 52 17.64 -3.58 7.79
CA LEU A 52 17.51 -2.38 6.97
C LEU A 52 17.40 -2.74 5.49
N THR A 53 18.25 -3.65 5.00
CA THR A 53 18.20 -4.12 3.61
C THR A 53 16.88 -4.78 3.28
N TRP A 54 16.39 -5.67 4.15
CA TRP A 54 15.10 -6.34 3.97
C TRP A 54 13.94 -5.34 3.97
N ALA A 55 13.88 -4.44 4.95
CA ALA A 55 12.84 -3.41 5.03
C ALA A 55 12.84 -2.46 3.81
N LEU A 56 14.03 -2.08 3.32
CA LEU A 56 14.15 -1.27 2.11
C LEU A 56 13.63 -2.00 0.87
N LEU A 57 13.97 -3.27 0.70
CA LEU A 57 13.53 -4.06 -0.45
C LEU A 57 12.01 -4.30 -0.43
N LEU A 58 11.44 -4.61 0.73
CA LEU A 58 9.99 -4.71 0.90
C LEU A 58 9.29 -3.37 0.68
N GLY A 59 9.84 -2.27 1.20
CA GLY A 59 9.30 -0.93 0.99
C GLY A 59 9.36 -0.48 -0.47
N LEU A 60 10.44 -0.81 -1.18
CA LEU A 60 10.58 -0.57 -2.62
C LEU A 60 9.59 -1.41 -3.43
N SER A 61 9.40 -2.68 -3.07
CA SER A 61 8.38 -3.53 -3.65
C SER A 61 6.98 -2.91 -3.47
N ALA A 62 6.63 -2.50 -2.25
CA ALA A 62 5.36 -1.81 -1.97
C ALA A 62 5.19 -0.56 -2.84
N GLY A 63 6.20 0.32 -2.85
CA GLY A 63 6.19 1.54 -3.66
C GLY A 63 6.02 1.27 -5.16
N LEU A 64 6.64 0.21 -5.69
CA LEU A 64 6.50 -0.18 -7.10
C LEU A 64 5.04 -0.56 -7.43
N PHE A 65 4.43 -1.45 -6.64
CA PHE A 65 3.04 -1.88 -6.89
C PHE A 65 2.05 -0.71 -6.71
N GLU A 66 2.27 0.11 -5.70
CA GLU A 66 1.45 1.28 -5.43
C GLU A 66 1.54 2.32 -6.55
N GLU A 67 2.73 2.63 -7.04
CA GLU A 67 2.91 3.62 -8.10
C GLU A 67 2.39 3.10 -9.45
N ILE A 68 2.51 1.80 -9.72
CA ILE A 68 1.86 1.19 -10.89
C ILE A 68 0.34 1.34 -10.79
N ALA A 69 -0.27 1.00 -9.66
CA ALA A 69 -1.71 1.15 -9.46
C ALA A 69 -2.17 2.62 -9.58
N ARG A 70 -1.37 3.57 -9.06
CA ARG A 70 -1.59 5.01 -9.20
C ARG A 70 -1.48 5.46 -10.65
N GLY A 71 -0.44 5.02 -11.36
CA GLY A 71 -0.24 5.34 -12.77
C GLY A 71 -1.39 4.83 -13.64
N LEU A 72 -1.82 3.59 -13.43
CA LEU A 72 -2.97 3.00 -14.13
C LEU A 72 -4.27 3.76 -13.85
N SER A 73 -4.51 4.14 -12.60
CA SER A 73 -5.73 4.86 -12.23
C SER A 73 -5.81 6.25 -12.83
N LEU A 74 -4.71 7.00 -12.77
CA LEU A 74 -4.61 8.35 -13.33
C LEU A 74 -4.67 8.34 -14.86
N ARG A 75 -4.19 7.27 -15.49
CA ARG A 75 -4.20 7.10 -16.95
C ARG A 75 -5.56 6.64 -17.48
N TYR A 76 -6.24 5.73 -16.79
CA TYR A 76 -7.45 5.09 -17.33
C TYR A 76 -8.76 5.53 -16.67
N TRP A 77 -8.78 5.81 -15.36
CA TRP A 77 -10.03 6.04 -14.62
C TRP A 77 -10.23 7.48 -14.17
N LEU A 78 -9.14 8.19 -13.90
CA LEU A 78 -9.11 9.54 -13.34
C LEU A 78 -8.45 10.54 -14.30
N LYS A 79 -8.76 10.41 -15.61
CA LYS A 79 -8.21 11.24 -16.68
C LYS A 79 -8.44 12.74 -16.47
N ASP A 80 -9.63 13.08 -15.95
CA ASP A 80 -10.06 14.47 -15.75
C ASP A 80 -9.69 15.03 -14.36
N ALA A 81 -9.14 14.19 -13.47
CA ALA A 81 -8.74 14.59 -12.12
C ALA A 81 -7.36 15.26 -12.16
N ARG A 82 -7.30 16.48 -12.71
CA ARG A 82 -6.04 17.26 -12.91
C ARG A 82 -5.95 18.52 -12.05
N SER A 83 -6.78 18.62 -11.02
CA SER A 83 -6.73 19.71 -10.05
C SER A 83 -6.15 19.28 -8.72
N TRP A 84 -5.49 20.21 -8.03
CA TRP A 84 -4.93 20.00 -6.69
C TRP A 84 -5.96 19.39 -5.72
N ASN A 85 -7.18 19.94 -5.70
CA ASN A 85 -8.26 19.41 -4.85
C ASN A 85 -8.64 17.96 -5.18
N SER A 86 -8.58 17.58 -6.46
CA SER A 86 -8.86 16.20 -6.87
C SER A 86 -7.73 15.25 -6.45
N ALA A 87 -6.48 15.71 -6.57
CA ALA A 87 -5.30 14.96 -6.13
C ALA A 87 -5.31 14.76 -4.61
N LEU A 88 -5.64 15.80 -3.83
CA LEU A 88 -5.77 15.69 -2.38
C LEU A 88 -6.86 14.70 -1.96
N LEU A 89 -8.04 14.76 -2.58
CA LEU A 89 -9.14 13.84 -2.25
C LEU A 89 -8.81 12.39 -2.62
N TYR A 90 -8.15 12.18 -3.75
CA TYR A 90 -7.68 10.86 -4.17
C TYR A 90 -6.60 10.32 -3.21
N GLY A 91 -5.61 11.15 -2.87
CA GLY A 91 -4.56 10.82 -1.90
C GLY A 91 -5.11 10.56 -0.50
N ALA A 92 -6.10 11.34 -0.04
CA ALA A 92 -6.76 11.11 1.24
C ALA A 92 -7.50 9.77 1.29
N GLY A 93 -8.09 9.33 0.18
CA GLY A 93 -8.67 7.99 0.07
C GLY A 93 -7.63 6.89 0.19
N TRP A 94 -6.49 7.07 -0.47
CA TRP A 94 -5.35 6.15 -0.44
C TRP A 94 -4.76 6.02 0.97
N GLY A 95 -4.26 7.14 1.53
CA GLY A 95 -3.66 7.15 2.86
C GLY A 95 -4.66 6.84 3.97
N GLY A 96 -5.95 7.13 3.78
CA GLY A 96 -7.00 6.73 4.71
C GLY A 96 -7.17 5.22 4.78
N ALA A 97 -7.15 4.52 3.62
CA ALA A 97 -7.22 3.06 3.60
C ALA A 97 -5.97 2.42 4.22
N GLU A 98 -4.79 2.96 3.92
CA GLU A 98 -3.52 2.54 4.52
C GLU A 98 -3.54 2.68 6.04
N ALA A 99 -3.92 3.86 6.56
CA ALA A 99 -3.96 4.11 8.00
C ALA A 99 -4.95 3.18 8.73
N ILE A 100 -6.11 2.90 8.14
CA ILE A 100 -7.09 1.96 8.71
C ILE A 100 -6.50 0.55 8.75
N LEU A 101 -5.95 0.06 7.64
CA LEU A 101 -5.40 -1.30 7.57
C LEU A 101 -4.20 -1.48 8.50
N LEU A 102 -3.30 -0.49 8.54
CA LEU A 102 -2.17 -0.48 9.47
C LEU A 102 -2.64 -0.45 10.92
N GLY A 103 -3.62 0.39 11.25
CA GLY A 103 -4.21 0.46 12.59
C GLY A 103 -4.84 -0.86 13.03
N VAL A 104 -5.56 -1.54 12.12
CA VAL A 104 -6.12 -2.88 12.38
C VAL A 104 -5.01 -3.91 12.59
N ALA A 105 -3.96 -3.90 11.76
CA ALA A 105 -2.83 -4.82 11.91
C ALA A 105 -2.10 -4.62 13.25
N VAL A 106 -1.82 -3.37 13.61
CA VAL A 106 -1.19 -3.02 14.90
C VAL A 106 -2.06 -3.48 16.07
N LEU A 107 -3.37 -3.22 16.02
CA LEU A 107 -4.30 -3.65 17.07
C LEU A 107 -4.32 -5.18 17.20
N PHE A 108 -4.34 -5.89 16.07
CA PHE A 108 -4.30 -7.35 16.04
C PHE A 108 -3.03 -7.90 16.69
N PHE A 109 -1.86 -7.39 16.31
CA PHE A 109 -0.58 -7.82 16.89
C PHE A 109 -0.45 -7.46 18.37
N LEU A 110 -0.99 -6.31 18.79
CA LEU A 110 -1.05 -5.93 20.20
C LEU A 110 -1.89 -6.92 21.01
N ILE A 111 -3.07 -7.29 20.51
CA ILE A 111 -3.93 -8.28 21.18
C ILE A 111 -3.21 -9.62 21.27
N GLN A 112 -2.52 -10.06 20.22
CA GLN A 112 -1.73 -11.29 20.26
C GLN A 112 -0.64 -11.23 21.34
N ALA A 113 0.13 -10.14 21.40
CA ALA A 113 1.20 -9.96 22.37
C ALA A 113 0.73 -9.88 23.83
N LEU A 114 -0.56 -9.63 24.08
CA LEU A 114 -1.14 -9.61 25.44
C LEU A 114 -1.73 -10.97 25.85
N LEU A 115 -2.09 -11.82 24.88
CA LEU A 115 -2.73 -13.11 25.12
C LEU A 115 -1.74 -14.28 25.15
N TYR A 116 -0.58 -14.12 24.52
CA TYR A 116 0.52 -15.07 24.46
C TYR A 116 1.78 -14.47 25.07
#